data_AF-A0A849DDU6-F1
#
_entry.id   AF-A0A849DDU6-F1
#
_cell.length_a   1.000
_cell.length_b   1.000
_cell.length_c   1.000
_cell.angle_alpha   90.00
_cell.angle_beta   90.00
_cell.angle_gamma   90.00
#
_symmetry.space_group_name_H-M   'P 1'
#
loop_
_entity.id
_entity.type
_entity.pdbx_description
1 polymer ?
#
loop_
_entity_poly.entity_id
_entity_poly.type
_entity_poly.pdbx_seq_one_letter_code
_entity_poly.pdbx_strand_id
1 'polypeptide(L)'
;MNLEKSLQAIKNDIVKNEEILNILQKSYPHLAHLSEKQILSYFNVNTIHELDGHIEQTEGSEEHPSVQKNDICSCTDSNGQPKDLYRSEASAKKVLKMLSSQKKLQLSIYICPHGCGWHLTKR
;
A
#
# COMPACT_ATOMS: atom_id res chain seq x y z
N MET A 1 25.45 34.50 1.28
CA MET A 1 24.41 33.47 1.50
C MET A 1 23.62 33.86 2.74
N ASN A 2 22.29 33.93 2.65
CA ASN A 2 21.44 34.46 3.73
C ASN A 2 20.90 33.30 4.57
N LEU A 3 21.59 33.02 5.68
CA LEU A 3 21.36 31.86 6.54
C LEU A 3 19.95 31.86 7.14
N GLU A 4 19.44 33.05 7.50
CA GLU A 4 18.10 33.22 8.05
C GLU A 4 17.00 32.79 7.08
N LYS A 5 17.10 33.17 5.81
CA LYS A 5 16.17 32.71 4.77
C LYS A 5 16.18 31.19 4.59
N SER A 6 17.35 30.56 4.76
CA SER A 6 17.49 29.10 4.63
C SER A 6 16.87 28.37 5.83
N LEU A 7 17.08 28.87 7.05
CA LEU A 7 16.45 28.34 8.25
C LEU A 7 14.93 28.50 8.23
N GLN A 8 14.44 29.64 7.74
CA GLN A 8 13.01 29.87 7.57
C GLN A 8 12.38 28.90 6.57
N ALA A 9 13.07 28.60 5.47
CA ALA A 9 12.60 27.64 4.48
C ALA A 9 12.52 26.22 5.05
N ILE A 10 13.55 25.78 5.79
CA ILE A 10 13.57 24.46 6.45
C ILE A 10 12.45 24.36 7.48
N LYS A 11 12.24 25.41 8.29
CA LYS A 11 11.15 25.44 9.26
C LYS A 11 9.79 25.27 8.60
N ASN A 12 9.55 25.99 7.50
CA ASN A 12 8.30 25.90 6.76
C ASN A 12 8.10 24.52 6.15
N ASP A 13 9.17 23.86 5.68
CA ASP A 13 9.10 22.50 5.13
C ASP A 13 8.74 21.46 6.21
N ILE A 14 9.35 21.57 7.40
CA ILE A 14 9.04 20.68 8.54
C ILE A 14 7.56 20.79 8.95
N VAL A 15 7.02 22.02 9.02
CA VAL A 15 5.62 22.24 9.38
C VAL A 15 4.69 21.60 8.36
N LYS A 16 4.95 21.78 7.06
CA LYS A 16 4.16 21.15 5.99
C LYS A 16 4.19 19.63 6.07
N ASN A 17 5.37 19.06 6.30
CA ASN A 17 5.53 17.61 6.42
C ASN A 17 4.73 17.05 7.60
N GLU A 18 4.68 17.76 8.73
CA GLU A 18 3.86 17.38 9.89
C GLU A 18 2.35 17.47 9.60
N GLU A 19 1.90 18.49 8.87
CA GLU A 19 0.50 18.62 8.44
C GLU A 19 0.06 17.43 7.56
N ILE A 20 0.88 17.03 6.60
CA ILE A 20 0.63 15.87 5.71
C ILE A 20 0.48 14.59 6.55
N LEU A 21 1.40 14.35 7.49
CA LEU A 21 1.32 13.17 8.36
C LEU A 21 0.08 13.19 9.24
N ASN A 22 -0.31 14.35 9.79
CA ASN A 22 -1.53 14.49 10.58
C ASN A 22 -2.80 14.21 9.76
N ILE A 23 -2.85 14.67 8.50
CA ILE A 23 -3.97 14.38 7.59
C ILE A 23 -4.03 12.88 7.31
N LEU A 24 -2.89 12.24 7.02
CA LEU A 24 -2.82 10.80 6.79
C LEU A 24 -3.25 9.98 8.01
N GLN A 25 -2.84 10.37 9.22
CA GLN A 25 -3.23 9.67 10.45
C GLN A 25 -4.73 9.80 10.74
N LYS A 26 -5.35 10.93 10.39
CA LYS A 26 -6.80 11.13 10.49
C LYS A 26 -7.56 10.27 9.47
N SER A 27 -7.10 10.23 8.22
CA SER A 27 -7.73 9.45 7.16
C SER A 27 -7.49 7.94 7.33
N TYR A 28 -6.37 7.56 7.95
CA TYR A 28 -5.96 6.17 8.14
C TYR A 28 -5.57 5.92 9.60
N PRO A 29 -6.54 5.55 10.47
CA PRO A 29 -6.30 5.35 11.90
C PRO A 29 -5.25 4.27 12.21
N HIS A 30 -5.04 3.33 11.28
CA HIS A 30 -4.05 2.27 11.40
C HIS A 30 -2.61 2.76 11.19
N LEU A 31 -2.41 3.95 10.60
CA LEU A 31 -1.11 4.59 10.44
C LEU A 31 -0.73 5.47 11.65
N ALA A 32 -1.65 5.75 12.57
CA ALA A 32 -1.40 6.60 13.74
C ALA A 32 -0.28 6.10 14.67
N HIS A 33 0.02 4.80 14.63
CA HIS A 33 1.07 4.18 15.43
C HIS A 33 2.39 3.99 14.66
N LEU A 34 2.41 4.31 13.37
CA LEU A 34 3.57 4.09 12.51
C LEU A 34 4.47 5.32 12.51
N SER A 35 5.78 5.07 12.46
CA SER A 35 6.79 6.12 12.30
C SER A 35 6.85 6.60 10.85
N GLU A 36 7.34 7.82 10.62
CA GLU A 36 7.49 8.43 9.29
C GLU A 36 8.06 7.46 8.24
N LYS A 37 9.18 6.79 8.56
CA LYS A 37 9.81 5.80 7.66
C LYS A 37 8.89 4.62 7.32
N GLN A 38 8.05 4.20 8.25
CA GLN A 38 7.09 3.12 8.02
C GLN A 38 5.91 3.60 7.17
N ILE A 39 5.49 4.86 7.32
CA ILE A 39 4.47 5.48 6.46
C ILE A 39 4.99 5.60 5.04
N LEU A 40 6.21 6.11 4.84
CA LEU A 40 6.86 6.17 3.53
C LEU A 40 6.99 4.78 2.89
N SER A 41 7.41 3.79 3.69
CA SER A 41 7.51 2.40 3.24
C SER A 41 6.15 1.79 2.86
N TYR A 42 5.09 2.15 3.60
CA TYR A 42 3.72 1.71 3.31
C TYR A 42 3.21 2.23 1.96
N PHE A 43 3.44 3.52 1.68
CA PHE A 43 3.06 4.14 0.41
C PHE A 43 4.10 3.89 -0.71
N ASN A 44 5.21 3.22 -0.41
CA ASN A 44 6.30 2.95 -1.35
C ASN A 44 6.87 4.25 -1.98
N VAL A 45 6.92 5.32 -1.20
CA VAL A 45 7.49 6.61 -1.58
C VAL A 45 8.75 6.89 -0.79
N ASN A 46 9.60 7.77 -1.32
CA ASN A 46 10.88 8.09 -0.68
C ASN A 46 10.84 9.40 0.10
N THR A 47 9.86 10.27 -0.19
CA THR A 47 9.72 11.59 0.43
C THR A 47 8.29 11.89 0.87
N ILE A 48 8.12 12.74 1.89
CA ILE A 48 6.80 13.15 2.39
C ILE A 48 6.04 13.99 1.35
N HIS A 49 6.74 14.76 0.52
CA HIS A 49 6.14 15.51 -0.59
C HIS A 49 5.42 14.62 -1.60
N GLU A 50 5.88 13.38 -1.80
CA GLU A 50 5.19 12.41 -2.67
C GLU A 50 3.90 11.84 -2.06
N LEU A 51 3.70 11.97 -0.74
CA LEU A 51 2.46 11.57 -0.08
C LEU A 51 1.30 12.54 -0.35
N ASP A 52 1.60 13.80 -0.64
CA ASP A 52 0.60 14.85 -0.90
C ASP A 52 -0.29 14.48 -2.10
N GLY A 53 0.31 13.95 -3.17
CA GLY A 53 -0.41 13.48 -4.37
C GLY A 53 -1.32 12.26 -4.14
N HIS A 54 -1.16 11.55 -3.02
CA HIS A 54 -2.05 10.45 -2.63
C HIS A 54 -3.26 10.92 -1.81
N ILE A 55 -3.20 12.13 -1.22
CA ILE A 55 -4.31 12.68 -0.43
C ILE A 55 -5.43 13.20 -1.33
N GLU A 56 -5.12 13.68 -2.55
CA GLU A 56 -6.11 14.20 -3.51
C GLU A 56 -7.07 13.14 -4.09
N GLN A 57 -6.83 11.84 -3.88
CA GLN A 57 -7.73 10.78 -4.36
C GLN A 57 -8.79 10.34 -3.32
N THR A 58 -8.91 11.06 -2.20
CA THR A 58 -9.78 10.67 -1.08
C THR A 58 -11.13 11.39 -1.04
N GLU A 59 -11.72 11.70 -2.21
CA GLU A 59 -13.16 11.98 -2.32
C GLU A 59 -13.81 10.94 -3.25
N GLY A 60 -13.73 9.67 -2.86
CA GLY A 60 -14.46 8.62 -3.56
C GLY A 60 -13.86 7.25 -3.35
N SER A 61 -14.58 6.43 -2.59
CA SER A 61 -14.48 4.97 -2.58
C SER A 61 -13.40 4.36 -1.66
N GLU A 62 -13.89 4.01 -0.47
CA GLU A 62 -13.71 2.73 0.22
C GLU A 62 -12.57 1.80 -0.29
N GLU A 63 -11.64 1.53 0.63
CA GLU A 63 -10.83 0.33 0.77
C GLU A 63 -10.08 -0.17 -0.49
N HIS A 64 -8.75 -0.23 -0.42
CA HIS A 64 -7.99 -1.48 -0.50
C HIS A 64 -6.47 -1.16 -0.60
N PRO A 65 -5.60 -1.97 0.02
CA PRO A 65 -4.15 -1.82 -0.14
C PRO A 65 -3.81 -2.10 -1.60
N SER A 66 -3.20 -1.10 -2.25
CA SER A 66 -2.54 -1.23 -3.53
C SER A 66 -1.37 -2.22 -3.41
N VAL A 67 -1.71 -3.51 -3.51
CA VAL A 67 -0.74 -4.55 -3.80
C VAL A 67 -0.09 -4.15 -5.12
N GLN A 68 1.22 -3.96 -5.05
CA GLN A 68 2.09 -3.61 -6.16
C GLN A 68 1.78 -4.51 -7.37
N LYS A 69 1.02 -3.94 -8.30
CA LYS A 69 0.62 -4.53 -9.55
C LYS A 69 1.80 -4.40 -10.50
N ASN A 70 2.80 -5.28 -10.39
CA ASN A 70 3.80 -5.44 -11.45
C ASN A 70 4.68 -6.69 -11.29
N ASP A 71 4.07 -7.87 -11.25
CA ASP A 71 4.74 -9.08 -11.73
C ASP A 71 3.75 -9.80 -12.65
N ILE A 72 3.99 -9.67 -13.96
CA ILE A 72 3.10 -10.09 -15.04
C ILE A 72 3.07 -11.64 -15.06
N CYS A 73 2.14 -12.25 -14.33
CA CYS A 73 1.73 -13.64 -14.56
C CYS A 73 0.60 -13.64 -15.58
N SER A 74 0.68 -14.47 -16.62
CA SER A 74 -0.40 -14.68 -17.60
C SER A 74 -1.59 -15.48 -17.03
N CYS A 75 -1.69 -15.55 -15.70
CA CYS A 75 -2.46 -16.51 -14.95
C CYS A 75 -3.83 -15.89 -14.68
N THR A 76 -4.85 -16.35 -15.39
CA THR A 76 -6.21 -15.80 -15.27
C THR A 76 -7.12 -16.69 -14.44
N ASP A 77 -8.17 -16.11 -13.86
CA ASP A 77 -9.27 -16.86 -13.27
C ASP A 77 -10.27 -17.33 -14.34
N SER A 78 -11.32 -18.04 -13.89
CA SER A 78 -12.38 -18.57 -14.76
C SER A 78 -13.19 -17.49 -15.47
N ASN A 79 -13.07 -16.23 -15.07
CA ASN A 79 -13.73 -15.07 -15.67
C ASN A 79 -12.78 -14.29 -16.59
N GLY A 80 -11.56 -14.79 -16.83
CA GLY A 80 -10.55 -14.13 -17.65
C GLY A 80 -9.84 -12.96 -16.96
N GLN A 81 -10.01 -12.78 -15.66
CA GLN A 81 -9.32 -11.73 -14.91
C GLN A 81 -7.94 -12.21 -14.44
N PRO A 82 -6.90 -11.37 -14.49
CA PRO A 82 -5.57 -11.73 -14.02
C PRO A 82 -5.60 -11.99 -12.51
N LYS A 83 -4.99 -13.10 -12.08
CA LYS A 83 -4.85 -13.44 -10.67
C LYS A 83 -3.74 -12.61 -10.04
N ASP A 84 -3.97 -12.20 -8.80
CA ASP A 84 -2.91 -11.63 -7.98
C ASP A 84 -1.77 -12.63 -7.83
N LEU A 85 -0.55 -12.17 -8.13
CA LEU A 85 0.68 -12.92 -7.96
C LEU A 85 1.38 -12.45 -6.69
N TYR A 86 1.70 -13.40 -5.82
CA TYR A 86 2.44 -13.17 -4.60
C TYR A 86 3.82 -13.81 -4.71
N ARG A 87 4.88 -13.01 -4.52
CA ARG A 87 6.27 -13.50 -4.57
C ARG A 87 6.60 -14.56 -3.52
N SER A 88 5.82 -14.65 -2.45
CA SER A 88 6.05 -15.57 -1.34
C SER A 88 4.76 -16.18 -0.81
N GLU A 89 4.86 -17.40 -0.27
CA GLU A 89 3.73 -18.04 0.40
C GLU A 89 3.26 -17.21 1.61
N ALA A 90 4.19 -16.56 2.31
CA ALA A 90 3.89 -15.74 3.48
C ALA A 90 3.02 -14.52 3.13
N SER A 91 3.29 -13.84 2.01
CA SER A 91 2.45 -12.74 1.53
C SER A 91 1.07 -13.24 1.08
N ALA A 92 1.01 -14.37 0.38
CA ALA A 92 -0.26 -15.01 0.02
C ALA A 92 -1.09 -15.39 1.27
N LYS A 93 -0.46 -15.92 2.33
CA LYS A 93 -1.10 -16.26 3.62
C LYS A 93 -1.66 -15.04 4.34
N LYS A 94 -0.96 -13.91 4.34
CA LYS A 94 -1.47 -12.66 4.93
C LYS A 94 -2.73 -12.18 4.23
N VAL A 95 -2.70 -12.13 2.90
CA VAL A 95 -3.86 -11.70 2.10
C VAL A 95 -5.02 -12.69 2.23
N LEU A 96 -4.72 -14.00 2.25
CA LEU A 96 -5.70 -15.04 2.51
C LEU A 96 -6.42 -14.81 3.83
N LYS A 97 -5.67 -14.57 4.93
CA LYS A 97 -6.25 -14.33 6.25
C LYS A 97 -7.12 -13.08 6.26
N MET A 98 -6.70 -12.02 5.59
CA MET A 98 -7.48 -10.79 5.45
C MET A 98 -8.80 -11.04 4.70
N LEU A 99 -8.73 -11.70 3.54
CA LEU A 99 -9.90 -11.98 2.70
C LEU A 99 -10.87 -12.97 3.36
N SER A 100 -10.36 -13.97 4.08
CA SER A 100 -11.18 -14.89 4.86
C SER A 100 -11.93 -14.16 5.98
N SER A 101 -11.29 -13.20 6.64
CA SER A 101 -11.92 -12.40 7.71
C SER A 101 -12.94 -11.39 7.17
N GLN A 102 -12.65 -10.73 6.04
CA GLN A 102 -13.53 -9.69 5.47
C GLN A 102 -14.70 -10.27 4.67
N LYS A 103 -14.44 -11.26 3.81
CA LYS A 103 -15.41 -11.75 2.81
C LYS A 103 -15.94 -13.16 3.09
N LYS A 104 -15.55 -13.81 4.19
CA LYS A 104 -15.86 -15.23 4.51
C LYS A 104 -15.60 -16.19 3.34
N LEU A 105 -14.66 -15.85 2.46
CA LEU A 105 -14.32 -16.65 1.29
C LEU A 105 -13.29 -17.71 1.68
N GLN A 106 -13.60 -18.99 1.41
CA GLN A 106 -12.62 -20.07 1.54
C GLN A 106 -11.73 -20.08 0.30
N LEU A 107 -10.61 -19.39 0.41
CA LEU A 107 -9.55 -19.37 -0.59
C LEU A 107 -8.43 -20.35 -0.18
N SER A 108 -7.70 -20.86 -1.16
CA SER A 108 -6.55 -21.75 -1.02
C SER A 108 -5.36 -21.17 -1.77
N ILE A 109 -4.16 -21.38 -1.22
CA ILE A 109 -2.90 -20.93 -1.81
C ILE A 109 -2.32 -22.06 -2.65
N TYR A 110 -1.86 -21.75 -3.85
CA TYR A 110 -1.14 -22.70 -4.71
C TYR A 110 0.03 -22.03 -5.41
N ILE A 111 1.04 -22.84 -5.77
CA ILE A 111 2.20 -22.39 -6.54
C ILE A 111 1.76 -22.19 -7.98
N CYS A 112 2.18 -21.08 -8.57
CA CYS A 112 1.96 -20.78 -9.98
C CYS A 112 2.59 -21.87 -10.86
N PRO A 113 1.86 -22.47 -11.81
CA PRO A 113 2.41 -23.47 -12.72
C PRO A 113 3.53 -22.93 -13.63
N HIS A 114 3.57 -21.61 -13.85
CA HIS A 114 4.62 -20.93 -14.60
C HIS A 114 5.86 -20.58 -13.74
N GLY A 115 5.85 -20.92 -12.45
CA GLY A 115 6.96 -20.63 -11.53
C GLY A 115 7.08 -19.15 -11.12
N CYS A 116 6.09 -18.32 -11.43
CA CYS A 116 6.13 -16.89 -11.14
C CYS A 116 5.99 -16.56 -9.64
N GLY A 117 5.50 -17.50 -8.83
CA GLY A 117 5.23 -17.29 -7.41
C GLY A 117 4.00 -18.05 -6.93
N TRP A 118 3.15 -17.39 -6.16
CA TRP A 118 2.02 -17.96 -5.45
C TRP A 118 0.73 -17.24 -5.81
N HIS A 119 -0.36 -18.00 -5.92
CA HIS A 119 -1.68 -17.49 -6.24
C HIS A 119 -2.72 -17.92 -5.21
N LEU A 120 -3.82 -17.18 -5.18
CA LEU A 120 -5.03 -17.53 -4.45
C LEU A 120 -6.06 -18.10 -5.42
N THR A 121 -6.73 -19.16 -5.00
CA THR A 121 -7.88 -19.74 -5.71
C THR A 121 -9.03 -19.99 -4.76
N LYS A 122 -10.27 -19.93 -5.25
CA LYS A 122 -11.43 -20.40 -4.47
C LYS A 122 -11.38 -21.92 -4.38
N ARG A 123 -11.72 -22.43 -3.19
CA ARG A 123 -11.93 -23.86 -2.95
C ARG A 123 -13.36 -24.25 -3.28
#